data_AF-A0A7Y4WM74-F1
#
_entry.id   AF-A0A7Y4WM74-F1
#
_cell.length_a   1.000
_cell.length_b   1.000
_cell.length_c   1.000
_cell.angle_alpha   90.00
_cell.angle_beta   90.00
_cell.angle_gamma   90.00
#
_symmetry.space_group_name_H-M   'P 1'
#
loop_
_entity.id
_entity.type
_entity.pdbx_description
1 polymer ?
#
loop_
_entity_poly.entity_id
_entity_poly.type
_entity_poly.pdbx_seq_one_letter_code
_entity_poly.pdbx_strand_id
1 'polypeptide(L)'
;MKFTVLLFIPFLLCSQTFDDFTIDKEVTVFIEKHFSELKNLELGIKGKNEDNQLYLDSIEYSPWFVGDFNDDGLTDLFVQGYKRKENQAYLIMSTEEADKFQLNEIRPIFVEGDLNFPVIEETKDGPLIIYKQFMTKRTSKMVKGEEVFFPKNYNTWYGMGFLRKDTLVYKVDRLVEFNPKPNKSPLKFIQIHGYCQFGGCADFKLKIDSAGNMILQNIKNTELEKGIYKATCEEDKFRVLNNLINYLRFSKNEKRYGDSQADQVFSIYIAKQDGTEYKIVDYSQGGTLGLIQLYDFIEDIRKKTLW
;
A
#
# COMPACT_ATOMS: atom_id res chain seq x y z
N MET A 1 57.61 -28.33 -22.35
CA MET A 1 56.26 -28.25 -21.77
C MET A 1 56.00 -26.78 -21.43
N LYS A 2 55.20 -26.06 -22.24
CA LYS A 2 54.84 -24.66 -21.98
C LYS A 2 53.45 -24.67 -21.32
N PHE A 3 53.36 -24.25 -20.07
CA PHE A 3 52.09 -24.03 -19.39
C PHE A 3 51.57 -22.66 -19.80
N THR A 4 50.50 -22.65 -20.59
CA THR A 4 49.69 -21.46 -20.84
C THR A 4 48.77 -21.28 -19.64
N VAL A 5 49.06 -20.29 -18.80
CA VAL A 5 48.14 -19.84 -17.75
C VAL A 5 47.05 -19.01 -18.43
N LEU A 6 45.86 -19.57 -18.55
CA LEU A 6 44.65 -18.84 -18.91
C LEU A 6 44.23 -18.00 -17.71
N LEU A 7 44.53 -16.70 -17.74
CA LEU A 7 43.92 -15.72 -16.86
C LEU A 7 42.44 -15.59 -17.25
N PHE A 8 41.56 -16.21 -16.49
CA PHE A 8 40.14 -15.86 -16.49
C PHE A 8 40.00 -14.51 -15.79
N ILE A 9 39.79 -13.45 -16.56
CA ILE A 9 39.27 -12.19 -16.03
C ILE A 9 37.76 -12.43 -15.88
N PRO A 10 37.19 -12.47 -14.66
CA PRO A 10 35.75 -12.46 -14.53
C PRO A 10 35.27 -11.12 -15.11
N PHE A 11 34.44 -11.18 -16.14
CA PHE A 11 33.60 -10.05 -16.50
C PHE A 11 32.76 -9.74 -15.25
N LEU A 12 33.13 -8.69 -14.53
CA LEU A 12 32.24 -7.99 -13.61
C LEU A 12 31.09 -7.47 -14.46
N LEU A 13 30.05 -8.28 -14.62
CA LEU A 13 28.71 -7.77 -14.83
C LEU A 13 28.40 -6.96 -13.57
N CYS A 14 28.69 -5.66 -13.60
CA CYS A 14 28.14 -4.73 -12.63
C CYS A 14 26.62 -4.83 -12.78
N SER A 15 25.98 -5.60 -11.89
CA SER A 15 24.59 -5.37 -11.55
C SER A 15 24.56 -3.95 -11.01
N GLN A 16 24.03 -3.03 -11.80
CA GLN A 16 23.92 -1.62 -11.43
C GLN A 16 23.06 -1.57 -10.17
N THR A 17 23.64 -1.15 -9.06
CA THR A 17 22.89 -0.96 -7.82
C THR A 17 22.08 0.32 -7.95
N PHE A 18 20.96 0.45 -7.23
CA PHE A 18 20.14 1.67 -7.32
C PHE A 18 20.91 2.94 -6.97
N ASP A 19 21.95 2.81 -6.13
CA ASP A 19 22.87 3.90 -5.76
C ASP A 19 23.65 4.48 -6.94
N ASP A 20 23.74 3.76 -8.07
CA ASP A 20 24.40 4.22 -9.28
C ASP A 20 23.52 5.15 -10.12
N PHE A 21 22.23 5.31 -9.80
CA PHE A 21 21.35 6.21 -10.54
C PHE A 21 21.67 7.66 -10.23
N THR A 22 21.95 8.41 -11.29
CA THR A 22 22.28 9.84 -11.24
C THR A 22 21.29 10.70 -12.01
N ILE A 23 20.58 10.11 -12.98
CA ILE A 23 19.64 10.82 -13.86
C ILE A 23 18.36 10.00 -14.13
N ASP A 24 17.26 10.71 -14.39
CA ASP A 24 15.94 10.15 -14.71
C ASP A 24 15.95 9.10 -15.83
N LYS A 25 16.84 9.27 -16.81
CA LYS A 25 16.98 8.34 -17.93
C LYS A 25 17.41 6.95 -17.48
N GLU A 26 18.30 6.85 -16.50
CA GLU A 26 18.78 5.56 -15.98
C GLU A 26 17.66 4.82 -15.25
N VAL A 27 16.91 5.54 -14.41
CA VAL A 27 15.73 5.02 -13.71
C VAL A 27 14.67 4.55 -14.70
N THR A 28 14.40 5.33 -15.75
CA THR A 28 13.43 4.95 -16.79
C THR A 28 13.85 3.68 -17.52
N VAL A 29 15.12 3.60 -17.95
CA VAL A 29 15.66 2.40 -18.62
C VAL A 29 15.59 1.19 -17.68
N PHE A 30 15.91 1.36 -16.41
CA PHE A 30 15.80 0.30 -15.40
C PHE A 30 14.35 -0.19 -15.26
N ILE A 31 13.40 0.73 -15.09
CA ILE A 31 11.97 0.40 -14.92
C ILE A 31 11.45 -0.35 -16.14
N GLU A 32 11.72 0.14 -17.35
CA GLU A 32 11.25 -0.49 -18.59
C GLU A 32 11.86 -1.86 -18.83
N LYS A 33 13.10 -2.09 -18.37
CA LYS A 33 13.79 -3.38 -18.48
C LYS A 33 13.16 -4.43 -17.55
N HIS A 34 12.79 -4.07 -16.33
CA HIS A 34 12.39 -5.05 -15.30
C HIS A 34 10.88 -5.14 -15.07
N PHE A 35 10.11 -4.09 -15.38
CA PHE A 35 8.66 -4.01 -15.08
C PHE A 35 7.86 -3.64 -16.32
N SER A 36 7.39 -4.65 -17.04
CA SER A 36 6.56 -4.48 -18.24
C SER A 36 5.28 -3.68 -17.99
N GLU A 37 4.71 -3.81 -16.79
CA GLU A 37 3.55 -3.10 -16.29
C GLU A 37 3.81 -1.61 -16.07
N LEU A 38 5.07 -1.18 -15.97
CA LEU A 38 5.49 0.21 -15.83
C LEU A 38 5.99 0.83 -17.13
N LYS A 39 5.97 0.10 -18.25
CA LYS A 39 6.36 0.65 -19.55
C LYS A 39 5.59 1.94 -19.90
N ASN A 40 6.30 2.94 -20.42
CA ASN A 40 5.79 4.30 -20.69
C ASN A 40 5.31 5.08 -19.44
N LEU A 41 5.83 4.74 -18.25
CA LEU A 41 5.69 5.61 -17.08
C LEU A 41 6.58 6.84 -17.29
N GLU A 42 5.96 8.02 -17.41
CA GLU A 42 6.71 9.27 -17.49
C GLU A 42 7.08 9.69 -16.07
N LEU A 43 8.37 9.75 -15.71
CA LEU A 43 8.78 10.16 -14.37
C LEU A 43 8.25 11.56 -14.03
N GLY A 44 7.79 11.71 -12.80
CA GLY A 44 7.18 12.95 -12.30
C GLY A 44 5.64 12.92 -12.26
N ILE A 45 5.10 13.83 -11.47
CA ILE A 45 3.67 13.97 -11.22
C ILE A 45 3.14 15.09 -12.12
N LYS A 46 1.93 14.91 -12.66
CA LYS A 46 1.21 15.98 -13.36
C LYS A 46 0.06 16.51 -12.52
N GLY A 47 -0.03 17.83 -12.42
CA GLY A 47 -1.17 18.51 -11.83
C GLY A 47 -2.43 18.28 -12.67
N LYS A 48 -3.58 18.09 -12.02
CA LYS A 48 -4.87 17.96 -12.72
C LYS A 48 -5.39 19.30 -13.27
N ASN A 49 -4.93 20.41 -12.69
CA ASN A 49 -5.29 21.79 -13.05
C ASN A 49 -4.04 22.69 -12.89
N GLU A 50 -4.14 23.95 -13.34
CA GLU A 50 -3.01 24.91 -13.32
C GLU A 50 -2.51 25.17 -11.90
N ASP A 51 -3.40 25.34 -10.92
CA ASP A 51 -3.04 25.57 -9.51
C ASP A 51 -2.23 24.40 -8.92
N ASN A 52 -2.61 23.17 -9.24
CA ASN A 52 -1.92 21.95 -8.82
C ASN A 52 -0.52 21.89 -9.46
N GLN A 53 -0.41 22.24 -10.74
CA GLN A 53 0.87 22.24 -11.44
C GLN A 53 1.80 23.33 -10.89
N LEU A 54 1.29 24.54 -10.69
CA LEU A 54 2.02 25.67 -10.08
C LEU A 54 2.63 25.29 -8.72
N TYR A 55 1.88 24.56 -7.89
CA TYR A 55 2.42 24.09 -6.62
C TYR A 55 3.48 23.00 -6.77
N LEU A 56 3.26 22.02 -7.66
CA LEU A 56 4.27 20.99 -7.94
C LEU A 56 5.57 21.61 -8.47
N ASP A 57 5.47 22.64 -9.32
CA ASP A 57 6.61 23.38 -9.85
C ASP A 57 7.29 24.26 -8.78
N SER A 58 6.58 24.60 -7.71
CA SER A 58 7.10 25.43 -6.62
C SER A 58 7.82 24.65 -5.52
N ILE A 59 7.62 23.34 -5.46
CA ILE A 59 8.27 22.47 -4.48
C ILE A 59 9.47 21.79 -5.12
N GLU A 60 10.56 21.72 -4.39
CA GLU A 60 11.65 20.81 -4.74
C GLU A 60 11.16 19.41 -4.40
N TYR A 61 10.86 18.62 -5.43
CA TYR A 61 10.52 17.22 -5.29
C TYR A 61 11.30 16.40 -6.32
N SER A 62 11.68 15.18 -5.93
CA SER A 62 12.32 14.22 -6.83
C SER A 62 11.30 13.19 -7.31
N PRO A 63 11.26 12.81 -8.61
CA PRO A 63 10.39 11.76 -9.11
C PRO A 63 10.85 10.35 -8.71
N TRP A 64 12.01 10.22 -8.10
CA TRP A 64 12.50 8.96 -7.54
C TRP A 64 13.42 9.21 -6.36
N PHE A 65 13.57 8.21 -5.51
CA PHE A 65 14.45 8.25 -4.34
C PHE A 65 15.00 6.87 -4.06
N VAL A 66 16.26 6.82 -3.66
CA VAL A 66 17.01 5.59 -3.40
C VAL A 66 17.31 5.52 -1.91
N GLY A 67 16.96 4.41 -1.26
CA GLY A 67 17.19 4.21 0.17
C GLY A 67 16.63 2.90 0.68
N ASP A 68 16.99 2.53 1.90
CA ASP A 68 16.50 1.33 2.58
C ASP A 68 15.15 1.63 3.28
N PHE A 69 14.05 1.08 2.76
CA PHE A 69 12.70 1.36 3.29
C PHE A 69 12.17 0.28 4.23
N ASN A 70 12.84 -0.88 4.33
CA ASN A 70 12.42 -2.01 5.16
C ASN A 70 13.43 -2.38 6.27
N ASP A 71 14.56 -1.69 6.33
CA ASP A 71 15.69 -1.89 7.24
C ASP A 71 16.41 -3.24 7.03
N ASP A 72 16.47 -3.75 5.78
CA ASP A 72 17.15 -5.02 5.46
C ASP A 72 18.62 -4.86 5.02
N GLY A 73 19.09 -3.61 4.89
CA GLY A 73 20.44 -3.28 4.47
C GLY A 73 20.67 -3.31 2.97
N LEU A 74 19.64 -3.60 2.17
CA LEU A 74 19.62 -3.43 0.72
C LEU A 74 19.00 -2.07 0.38
N THR A 75 19.46 -1.53 -0.74
CA THR A 75 18.93 -0.27 -1.26
C THR A 75 17.69 -0.54 -2.08
N ASP A 76 16.59 0.16 -1.81
CA ASP A 76 15.34 0.13 -2.58
C ASP A 76 15.17 1.40 -3.43
N LEU A 77 14.17 1.36 -4.32
CA LEU A 77 13.86 2.45 -5.23
C LEU A 77 12.39 2.85 -5.10
N PHE A 78 12.15 4.05 -4.58
CA PHE A 78 10.87 4.74 -4.71
C PHE A 78 10.82 5.46 -6.05
N VAL A 79 9.73 5.30 -6.81
CA VAL A 79 9.50 5.98 -8.09
C VAL A 79 8.08 6.50 -8.18
N GLN A 80 7.91 7.65 -8.80
CA GLN A 80 6.61 8.24 -9.11
C GLN A 80 6.59 8.76 -10.54
N GLY A 81 5.43 8.61 -11.17
CA GLY A 81 5.26 8.96 -12.56
C GLY A 81 3.82 9.16 -12.97
N TYR A 82 3.64 9.52 -14.23
CA TYR A 82 2.36 9.72 -14.87
C TYR A 82 2.17 8.69 -15.96
N LYS A 83 1.05 7.96 -15.90
CA LYS A 83 0.71 6.94 -16.88
C LYS A 83 -0.80 6.84 -17.03
N ARG A 84 -1.28 6.71 -18.27
CA ARG A 84 -2.71 6.56 -18.59
C ARG A 84 -3.61 7.64 -17.95
N LYS A 85 -3.11 8.86 -17.89
CA LYS A 85 -3.77 10.03 -17.28
C LYS A 85 -3.87 10.02 -15.75
N GLU A 86 -3.12 9.15 -15.09
CA GLU A 86 -3.12 8.99 -13.65
C GLU A 86 -1.70 9.14 -13.10
N ASN A 87 -1.57 9.80 -11.95
CA ASN A 87 -0.33 9.78 -11.17
C ASN A 87 -0.24 8.43 -10.46
N GLN A 88 0.94 7.80 -10.54
CA GLN A 88 1.21 6.49 -9.97
C GLN A 88 2.52 6.58 -9.17
N ALA A 89 2.61 5.81 -8.10
CA ALA A 89 3.81 5.73 -7.27
C ALA A 89 4.06 4.28 -6.88
N TYR A 90 5.32 3.90 -6.83
CA TYR A 90 5.76 2.54 -6.56
C TYR A 90 6.98 2.54 -5.64
N LEU A 91 7.08 1.51 -4.82
CA LEU A 91 8.26 1.12 -4.08
C LEU A 91 8.77 -0.20 -4.66
N ILE A 92 9.97 -0.17 -5.22
CA ILE A 92 10.66 -1.32 -5.80
C ILE A 92 11.69 -1.79 -4.78
N MET A 93 11.40 -2.91 -4.13
CA MET A 93 12.27 -3.49 -3.12
C MET A 93 13.35 -4.34 -3.78
N SER A 94 14.58 -4.19 -3.31
CA SER A 94 15.65 -5.14 -3.64
C SER A 94 15.45 -6.47 -2.93
N THR A 95 16.10 -7.51 -3.43
CA THR A 95 16.14 -8.82 -2.75
C THR A 95 17.57 -9.33 -2.69
N GLU A 96 17.83 -10.32 -1.83
CA GLU A 96 19.16 -10.98 -1.78
C GLU A 96 19.53 -11.64 -3.12
N GLU A 97 18.55 -11.96 -3.96
CA GLU A 97 18.78 -12.49 -5.29
C GLU A 97 19.04 -11.36 -6.29
N ALA A 98 20.20 -11.39 -6.93
CA ALA A 98 20.58 -10.42 -7.96
C ALA A 98 19.53 -10.34 -9.08
N ASP A 99 19.23 -9.12 -9.52
CA ASP A 99 18.26 -8.80 -10.57
C ASP A 99 16.81 -9.28 -10.29
N LYS A 100 16.49 -9.63 -9.03
CA LYS A 100 15.11 -9.86 -8.59
C LYS A 100 14.65 -8.73 -7.69
N PHE A 101 13.46 -8.23 -7.97
CA PHE A 101 12.87 -7.08 -7.31
C PHE A 101 11.40 -7.33 -6.99
N GLN A 102 10.89 -6.69 -5.93
CA GLN A 102 9.47 -6.71 -5.60
C GLN A 102 8.85 -5.35 -5.87
N LEU A 103 7.86 -5.31 -6.76
CA LEU A 103 7.13 -4.09 -7.07
C LEU A 103 5.92 -3.93 -6.14
N ASN A 104 5.88 -2.83 -5.39
CA ASN A 104 4.78 -2.50 -4.50
C ASN A 104 4.16 -1.17 -4.92
N GLU A 105 2.88 -1.17 -5.32
CA GLU A 105 2.17 0.06 -5.65
C GLU A 105 1.84 0.86 -4.37
N ILE A 106 2.17 2.15 -4.37
CA ILE A 106 1.81 3.09 -3.30
C ILE A 106 0.48 3.72 -3.67
N ARG A 107 -0.60 3.06 -3.25
CA ARG A 107 -1.97 3.55 -3.44
C ARG A 107 -2.62 3.82 -2.09
N PRO A 108 -2.95 5.07 -1.73
CA PRO A 108 -3.74 5.33 -0.54
C PRO A 108 -5.18 4.83 -0.77
N ILE A 109 -5.89 4.52 0.30
CA ILE A 109 -7.28 4.07 0.20
C ILE A 109 -8.21 5.24 -0.07
N PHE A 110 -8.06 6.29 0.74
CA PHE A 110 -8.91 7.46 0.66
C PHE A 110 -8.10 8.60 0.05
N VAL A 111 -8.50 8.97 -1.16
CA VAL A 111 -7.96 10.10 -1.89
C VAL A 111 -9.00 11.21 -1.80
N GLU A 112 -8.74 12.20 -0.96
CA GLU A 112 -9.53 13.42 -0.92
C GLU A 112 -8.83 14.53 -1.68
N GLY A 113 -9.61 15.43 -2.26
CA GLY A 113 -9.07 16.53 -3.03
C GLY A 113 -8.54 16.11 -4.41
N ASP A 114 -7.92 17.06 -5.10
CA ASP A 114 -7.56 16.97 -6.51
C ASP A 114 -6.05 16.97 -6.77
N LEU A 115 -5.22 17.12 -5.75
CA LEU A 115 -3.79 16.85 -5.80
C LEU A 115 -3.36 15.94 -4.65
N ASN A 116 -2.85 14.77 -4.99
CA ASN A 116 -2.50 13.73 -4.05
C ASN A 116 -1.23 13.05 -4.54
N PHE A 117 -0.20 13.00 -3.68
CA PHE A 117 1.06 12.38 -4.04
C PHE A 117 1.89 12.01 -2.81
N PRO A 118 2.65 10.90 -2.88
CA PRO A 118 3.69 10.62 -1.91
C PRO A 118 4.91 11.50 -2.14
N VAL A 119 5.63 11.81 -1.07
CA VAL A 119 6.98 12.37 -1.11
C VAL A 119 7.85 11.63 -0.12
N ILE A 120 9.16 11.62 -0.34
CA ILE A 120 10.10 11.09 0.64
C ILE A 120 10.54 12.20 1.60
N GLU A 121 10.46 11.92 2.90
CA GLU A 121 11.07 12.74 3.94
C GLU A 121 12.16 11.90 4.62
N GLU A 122 13.41 12.33 4.49
CA GLU A 122 14.55 11.69 5.16
C GLU A 122 14.54 11.99 6.66
N THR A 123 14.74 10.97 7.48
CA THR A 123 14.82 11.09 8.93
C THR A 123 16.10 10.45 9.46
N LYS A 124 16.36 10.61 10.76
CA LYS A 124 17.47 9.93 11.43
C LYS A 124 17.34 8.40 11.40
N ASP A 125 16.11 7.92 11.28
CA ASP A 125 15.76 6.49 11.32
C ASP A 125 15.53 5.93 9.91
N GLY A 126 15.89 6.67 8.85
CA GLY A 126 15.70 6.28 7.45
C GLY A 126 14.64 7.10 6.70
N PRO A 127 14.43 6.81 5.40
CA PRO A 127 13.46 7.50 4.57
C PRO A 127 12.02 7.10 4.94
N LEU A 128 11.13 8.09 5.02
CA LEU A 128 9.69 7.88 5.22
C LEU A 128 8.90 8.29 3.98
N ILE A 129 7.90 7.50 3.63
CA ILE A 129 6.96 7.84 2.56
C ILE A 129 5.84 8.68 3.17
N ILE A 130 5.74 9.95 2.80
CA ILE A 130 4.71 10.87 3.29
C ILE A 130 3.69 11.11 2.19
N TYR A 131 2.50 10.55 2.37
CA TYR A 131 1.39 10.73 1.45
C TYR A 131 0.66 12.04 1.74
N LYS A 132 0.74 13.03 0.85
CA LYS A 132 0.14 14.37 1.03
C LYS A 132 -1.12 14.51 0.18
N GLN A 133 -2.17 15.10 0.78
CA GLN A 133 -3.46 15.32 0.12
C GLN A 133 -3.84 16.80 0.18
N PHE A 134 -4.19 17.36 -0.97
CA PHE A 134 -4.55 18.76 -1.15
C PHE A 134 -5.86 18.89 -1.93
N MET A 135 -6.60 19.96 -1.64
CA MET A 135 -7.79 20.35 -2.38
C MET A 135 -7.67 21.78 -2.88
N THR A 136 -7.89 21.99 -4.17
CA THR A 136 -8.22 23.31 -4.71
C THR A 136 -9.63 23.66 -4.21
N LYS A 137 -9.76 24.64 -3.32
CA LYS A 137 -11.08 25.04 -2.82
C LYS A 137 -11.89 25.59 -3.98
N ARG A 138 -13.15 25.21 -4.12
CA ARG A 138 -14.03 25.74 -5.17
C ARG A 138 -15.14 26.59 -4.53
N THR A 139 -15.26 27.85 -4.93
CA THR A 139 -16.45 28.69 -4.76
C THR A 139 -17.32 28.58 -5.97
N SER A 140 -18.60 28.26 -5.83
CA SER A 140 -19.53 28.41 -6.94
C SER A 140 -20.00 29.86 -7.08
N LYS A 141 -20.12 30.33 -8.31
CA LYS A 141 -20.90 31.52 -8.68
C LYS A 141 -21.77 31.18 -9.88
N MET A 142 -22.94 31.79 -9.95
CA MET A 142 -23.78 31.72 -11.13
C MET A 142 -23.24 32.65 -12.21
N VAL A 143 -22.90 32.11 -13.39
CA VAL A 143 -22.48 32.86 -14.57
C VAL A 143 -23.40 32.48 -15.71
N LYS A 144 -24.17 33.45 -16.25
CA LYS A 144 -25.15 33.22 -17.33
C LYS A 144 -26.16 32.09 -17.07
N GLY A 145 -26.52 31.86 -15.82
CA GLY A 145 -27.48 30.80 -15.43
C GLY A 145 -26.85 29.42 -15.19
N GLU A 146 -25.54 29.29 -15.37
CA GLU A 146 -24.79 28.06 -15.07
C GLU A 146 -23.99 28.23 -13.76
N GLU A 147 -23.95 27.17 -12.95
CA GLU A 147 -23.10 27.14 -11.76
C GLU A 147 -21.64 26.92 -12.19
N VAL A 148 -20.78 27.91 -11.96
CA VAL A 148 -19.36 27.86 -12.30
C VAL A 148 -18.53 27.84 -11.02
N PHE A 149 -17.58 26.91 -10.94
CA PHE A 149 -16.67 26.76 -9.81
C PHE A 149 -15.39 27.58 -10.03
N PHE A 150 -15.03 28.40 -9.05
CA PHE A 150 -13.83 29.27 -9.01
C PHE A 150 -12.92 28.85 -7.86
N PRO A 151 -11.59 28.84 -8.00
CA PRO A 151 -10.69 28.54 -6.90
C PRO A 151 -10.83 29.53 -5.71
N LYS A 152 -10.76 29.08 -4.45
CA LYS A 152 -10.80 29.93 -3.24
C LYS A 152 -9.58 29.64 -2.34
N ASN A 153 -8.55 30.42 -2.57
CA ASN A 153 -7.23 30.43 -1.94
C ASN A 153 -7.22 30.14 -0.41
N TYR A 154 -6.44 29.13 0.01
CA TYR A 154 -6.03 28.90 1.43
C TYR A 154 -4.60 29.39 1.71
N ASN A 155 -3.76 29.46 0.68
CA ASN A 155 -2.58 30.33 0.62
C ASN A 155 -2.78 31.32 -0.55
N THR A 156 -2.21 32.52 -0.47
CA THR A 156 -2.44 33.55 -1.50
C THR A 156 -1.77 33.24 -2.85
N TRP A 157 -0.87 32.25 -2.91
CA TRP A 157 -0.01 32.00 -4.07
C TRP A 157 -0.45 30.84 -4.97
N TYR A 158 -1.02 29.76 -4.42
CA TYR A 158 -1.27 28.50 -5.14
C TYR A 158 -2.71 28.01 -5.10
N GLY A 159 -3.67 28.75 -4.52
CA GLY A 159 -5.09 28.39 -4.59
C GLY A 159 -5.54 27.13 -3.82
N MET A 160 -4.62 26.42 -3.15
CA MET A 160 -4.86 25.11 -2.55
C MET A 160 -4.86 25.09 -1.02
N GLY A 161 -5.65 24.19 -0.46
CA GLY A 161 -5.65 23.84 0.96
C GLY A 161 -5.09 22.45 1.22
N PHE A 162 -4.17 22.33 2.17
CA PHE A 162 -3.72 21.05 2.70
C PHE A 162 -4.86 20.38 3.47
N LEU A 163 -5.17 19.13 3.12
CA LEU A 163 -6.20 18.35 3.81
C LEU A 163 -5.60 17.54 4.95
N ARG A 164 -4.64 16.69 4.59
CA ARG A 164 -4.01 15.74 5.50
C ARG A 164 -2.73 15.19 4.91
N LYS A 165 -1.94 14.59 5.79
CA LYS A 165 -0.82 13.72 5.41
C LYS A 165 -0.87 12.44 6.21
N ASP A 166 -0.47 11.36 5.57
CA ASP A 166 -0.27 10.06 6.20
C ASP A 166 1.20 9.67 6.02
N THR A 167 1.80 9.09 7.07
CA THR A 167 3.14 8.51 6.99
C THR A 167 2.99 7.03 6.71
N LEU A 168 3.57 6.55 5.62
CA LEU A 168 3.59 5.16 5.21
C LEU A 168 4.99 4.59 5.41
N VAL A 169 5.05 3.32 5.80
CA VAL A 169 6.29 2.56 5.94
C VAL A 169 6.11 1.17 5.36
N TYR A 170 7.20 0.54 4.94
CA TYR A 170 7.20 -0.86 4.57
C TYR A 170 7.44 -1.71 5.81
N LYS A 171 6.39 -2.39 6.30
CA LYS A 171 6.49 -3.29 7.45
C LYS A 171 5.66 -4.54 7.22
N VAL A 172 6.22 -5.68 7.61
CA VAL A 172 5.57 -7.00 7.47
C VAL A 172 5.23 -7.27 5.99
N ASP A 173 6.22 -7.02 5.12
CA ASP A 173 6.18 -7.20 3.66
C ASP A 173 5.08 -6.40 2.94
N ARG A 174 4.64 -5.29 3.55
CA ARG A 174 3.52 -4.48 3.07
C ARG A 174 3.70 -3.01 3.39
N LEU A 175 3.16 -2.15 2.53
CA LEU A 175 2.99 -0.73 2.83
C LEU A 175 1.82 -0.53 3.77
N VAL A 176 2.07 0.08 4.92
CA VAL A 176 1.08 0.34 5.97
C VAL A 176 1.31 1.71 6.59
N GLU A 177 0.31 2.25 7.30
CA GLU A 177 0.51 3.47 8.06
C GLU A 177 1.50 3.28 9.19
N PHE A 178 2.37 4.26 9.38
CA PHE A 178 3.33 4.28 10.47
C PHE A 178 2.65 4.21 11.83
N ASN A 179 2.94 3.14 12.58
CA ASN A 179 2.54 3.00 13.97
C ASN A 179 3.76 3.12 14.89
N PRO A 180 3.94 4.26 15.60
CA PRO A 180 5.05 4.43 16.54
C PRO A 180 4.90 3.61 17.82
N LYS A 181 3.72 3.02 18.07
CA LYS A 181 3.42 2.21 19.26
C LYS A 181 2.67 0.93 18.88
N PRO A 182 3.34 -0.04 18.23
CA PRO A 182 2.77 -1.35 17.95
C PRO A 182 2.28 -2.05 19.22
N ASN A 183 1.17 -2.78 19.12
CA ASN A 183 0.74 -3.68 20.18
C ASN A 183 1.67 -4.90 20.20
N LYS A 184 1.96 -5.43 21.39
CA LYS A 184 2.82 -6.62 21.57
C LYS A 184 2.05 -7.86 22.05
N SER A 185 0.75 -7.71 22.34
CA SER A 185 -0.10 -8.77 22.86
C SER A 185 -0.39 -9.81 21.76
N PRO A 186 -0.07 -11.10 21.98
CA PRO A 186 -0.34 -12.14 21.00
C PRO A 186 -1.82 -12.26 20.65
N LEU A 187 -2.09 -12.72 19.44
CA LEU A 187 -3.43 -13.04 18.99
C LEU A 187 -4.02 -14.19 19.83
N LYS A 188 -5.26 -14.01 20.31
CA LYS A 188 -6.09 -15.10 20.83
C LYS A 188 -6.87 -15.74 19.68
N PHE A 189 -7.53 -14.92 18.89
CA PHE A 189 -8.07 -15.31 17.58
C PHE A 189 -8.37 -14.08 16.73
N ILE A 190 -8.49 -14.30 15.43
CA ILE A 190 -9.14 -13.39 14.48
C ILE A 190 -10.29 -14.14 13.80
N GLN A 191 -11.39 -13.45 13.58
CA GLN A 191 -12.50 -13.92 12.77
C GLN A 191 -12.84 -12.84 11.75
N ILE A 192 -12.95 -13.24 10.48
CA ILE A 192 -13.42 -12.40 9.39
C ILE A 192 -14.70 -12.98 8.80
N HIS A 193 -15.62 -12.11 8.40
CA HIS A 193 -16.77 -12.44 7.56
C HIS A 193 -16.75 -11.49 6.37
N GLY A 194 -16.39 -12.01 5.20
CA GLY A 194 -16.53 -11.29 3.92
C GLY A 194 -17.83 -11.69 3.25
N TYR A 195 -18.64 -10.72 2.83
CA TYR A 195 -19.89 -10.95 2.11
C TYR A 195 -20.32 -9.73 1.29
N CYS A 196 -21.36 -9.88 0.47
CA CYS A 196 -22.02 -8.78 -0.24
C CYS A 196 -23.48 -8.63 0.18
N GLN A 197 -23.94 -7.39 0.32
CA GLN A 197 -25.31 -7.06 0.72
C GLN A 197 -26.33 -7.47 -0.36
N PHE A 198 -25.99 -7.27 -1.63
CA PHE A 198 -26.84 -7.53 -2.78
C PHE A 198 -26.49 -8.85 -3.50
N GLY A 199 -25.52 -9.61 -2.98
CA GLY A 199 -25.09 -10.89 -3.53
C GLY A 199 -23.92 -10.76 -4.51
N GLY A 200 -23.74 -11.75 -5.39
CA GLY A 200 -22.70 -11.70 -6.44
C GLY A 200 -21.26 -11.99 -6.00
N CYS A 201 -20.86 -11.65 -4.78
CA CYS A 201 -19.52 -11.98 -4.26
C CYS A 201 -19.51 -13.12 -3.25
N ALA A 202 -18.30 -13.60 -2.95
CA ALA A 202 -17.99 -14.61 -1.96
C ALA A 202 -18.57 -14.27 -0.58
N ASP A 203 -19.27 -15.23 0.02
CA ASP A 203 -19.79 -15.15 1.39
C ASP A 203 -19.17 -16.28 2.20
N PHE A 204 -18.35 -15.91 3.19
CA PHE A 204 -17.62 -16.86 4.01
C PHE A 204 -17.28 -16.29 5.39
N LYS A 205 -17.08 -17.17 6.37
CA LYS A 205 -16.51 -16.82 7.67
C LYS A 205 -15.25 -17.62 7.90
N LEU A 206 -14.13 -16.95 8.16
CA LEU A 206 -12.87 -17.59 8.48
C LEU A 206 -12.46 -17.19 9.89
N LYS A 207 -12.16 -18.18 10.73
CA LYS A 207 -11.60 -17.98 12.07
C LYS A 207 -10.23 -18.64 12.14
N ILE A 208 -9.25 -17.91 12.68
CA ILE A 208 -7.89 -18.40 12.93
C ILE A 208 -7.60 -18.19 14.43
N ASP A 209 -7.25 -19.26 15.15
CA ASP A 209 -6.94 -19.19 16.58
C ASP A 209 -5.45 -18.94 16.89
N SER A 210 -5.09 -18.89 18.17
CA SER A 210 -3.72 -18.63 18.63
C SER A 210 -2.71 -19.74 18.29
N ALA A 211 -3.18 -20.92 17.92
CA ALA A 211 -2.36 -22.04 17.48
C ALA A 211 -2.33 -22.17 15.94
N GLY A 212 -2.93 -21.21 15.22
CA GLY A 212 -3.02 -21.24 13.77
C GLY A 212 -4.08 -22.21 13.24
N ASN A 213 -4.92 -22.81 14.08
CA ASN A 213 -6.02 -23.64 13.57
C ASN A 213 -7.05 -22.75 12.90
N MET A 214 -7.55 -23.21 11.76
CA MET A 214 -8.49 -22.48 10.92
C MET A 214 -9.81 -23.21 10.79
N ILE A 215 -10.89 -22.45 10.86
CA ILE A 215 -12.24 -22.91 10.55
C ILE A 215 -12.82 -21.97 9.50
N LEU A 216 -13.10 -22.51 8.31
CA LEU A 216 -13.78 -21.80 7.23
C LEU A 216 -15.22 -22.30 7.14
N GLN A 217 -16.18 -21.44 7.39
CA GLN A 217 -17.56 -21.64 7.00
C GLN A 217 -17.78 -20.99 5.63
N ASN A 218 -17.83 -21.82 4.59
CA ASN A 218 -18.12 -21.36 3.24
C ASN A 218 -19.63 -21.34 3.00
N ILE A 219 -20.18 -20.18 2.61
CA ILE A 219 -21.64 -19.96 2.55
C ILE A 219 -22.15 -19.96 1.11
N LYS A 220 -21.53 -19.19 0.19
CA LYS A 220 -21.88 -19.17 -1.24
C LYS A 220 -20.86 -18.38 -2.07
N ASN A 221 -20.96 -18.52 -3.40
CA ASN A 221 -20.24 -17.73 -4.40
C ASN A 221 -18.72 -17.76 -4.23
N THR A 222 -18.19 -18.92 -3.83
CA THR A 222 -16.75 -19.21 -3.81
C THR A 222 -16.47 -20.44 -4.66
N GLU A 223 -15.20 -20.77 -4.84
CA GLU A 223 -14.75 -21.97 -5.57
C GLU A 223 -15.03 -23.27 -4.79
N LEU A 224 -15.25 -23.18 -3.48
CA LEU A 224 -15.56 -24.33 -2.63
C LEU A 224 -17.07 -24.56 -2.55
N GLU A 225 -17.44 -25.82 -2.32
CA GLU A 225 -18.81 -26.17 -1.95
C GLU A 225 -19.21 -25.55 -0.61
N LYS A 226 -20.51 -25.41 -0.38
CA LYS A 226 -21.01 -24.89 0.90
C LYS A 226 -20.69 -25.89 2.02
N GLY A 227 -20.11 -25.42 3.11
CA GLY A 227 -19.69 -26.32 4.19
C GLY A 227 -18.82 -25.68 5.26
N ILE A 228 -18.37 -26.52 6.19
CA ILE A 228 -17.39 -26.16 7.21
C ILE A 228 -16.12 -26.96 6.94
N TYR A 229 -15.03 -26.24 6.73
CA TYR A 229 -13.70 -26.78 6.46
C TYR A 229 -12.78 -26.45 7.62
N LYS A 230 -11.79 -27.31 7.85
CA LYS A 230 -10.80 -27.16 8.91
C LYS A 230 -9.42 -27.37 8.33
N ALA A 231 -8.52 -26.47 8.65
CA ALA A 231 -7.13 -26.54 8.24
C ALA A 231 -6.23 -25.95 9.32
N THR A 232 -4.93 -25.96 9.09
CA THR A 232 -3.94 -25.25 9.91
C THR A 232 -3.21 -24.26 9.02
N CYS A 233 -3.08 -23.01 9.48
CA CYS A 233 -2.35 -21.97 8.79
C CYS A 233 -0.86 -22.32 8.76
N GLU A 234 -0.20 -22.13 7.62
CA GLU A 234 1.25 -22.26 7.52
C GLU A 234 1.94 -21.33 8.52
N GLU A 235 3.02 -21.80 9.16
CA GLU A 235 3.65 -21.13 10.30
C GLU A 235 4.17 -19.73 9.94
N ASP A 236 4.79 -19.60 8.76
CA ASP A 236 5.28 -18.33 8.22
C ASP A 236 4.12 -17.35 7.98
N LYS A 237 3.02 -17.81 7.38
CA LYS A 237 1.81 -17.00 7.15
C LYS A 237 1.17 -16.57 8.45
N PHE A 238 1.06 -17.47 9.43
CA PHE A 238 0.51 -17.14 10.73
C PHE A 238 1.38 -16.12 11.49
N ARG A 239 2.71 -16.26 11.41
CA ARG A 239 3.66 -15.29 11.98
C ARG A 239 3.49 -13.90 11.35
N VAL A 240 3.41 -13.83 10.02
CA VAL A 240 3.15 -12.58 9.28
C VAL A 240 1.80 -11.98 9.69
N LEU A 241 0.74 -12.79 9.80
CA LEU A 241 -0.59 -12.34 10.23
C LEU A 241 -0.55 -11.71 11.62
N ASN A 242 0.07 -12.41 12.57
CA ASN A 242 0.17 -11.95 13.96
C ASN A 242 1.01 -10.66 14.05
N ASN A 243 2.12 -10.58 13.30
CA ASN A 243 2.96 -9.39 13.24
C ASN A 243 2.21 -8.20 12.64
N LEU A 244 1.46 -8.41 11.55
CA LEU A 244 0.64 -7.37 10.94
C LEU A 244 -0.41 -6.87 11.93
N ILE A 245 -1.23 -7.75 12.52
CA ILE A 245 -2.24 -7.37 13.51
C ILE A 245 -1.63 -6.62 14.71
N ASN A 246 -0.43 -7.01 15.15
CA ASN A 246 0.29 -6.33 16.23
C ASN A 246 0.78 -4.95 15.82
N TYR A 247 1.24 -4.80 14.58
CA TYR A 247 1.68 -3.53 14.04
C TYR A 247 0.51 -2.56 13.80
N LEU A 248 -0.63 -3.04 13.34
CA LEU A 248 -1.76 -2.19 12.97
C LEU A 248 -2.38 -1.44 14.16
N ARG A 249 -2.84 -0.22 13.87
CA ARG A 249 -3.50 0.64 14.86
C ARG A 249 -5.02 0.54 14.76
N PHE A 250 -5.60 -0.32 15.58
CA PHE A 250 -7.05 -0.40 15.72
C PHE A 250 -7.57 0.59 16.77
N SER A 251 -8.70 1.23 16.49
CA SER A 251 -9.40 2.05 17.46
C SER A 251 -10.18 1.20 18.45
N LYS A 252 -10.26 1.66 19.70
CA LYS A 252 -11.03 0.99 20.76
C LYS A 252 -12.55 1.16 20.63
N ASN A 253 -13.02 2.26 20.01
CA ASN A 253 -14.45 2.47 19.78
C ASN A 253 -14.90 1.68 18.55
N GLU A 254 -16.14 1.18 18.55
CA GLU A 254 -16.74 0.44 17.43
C GLU A 254 -16.62 1.25 16.13
N LYS A 255 -15.95 0.67 15.13
CA LYS A 255 -15.63 1.40 13.89
C LYS A 255 -16.29 0.75 12.69
N ARG A 256 -17.22 1.51 12.12
CA ARG A 256 -17.72 1.33 10.77
C ARG A 256 -16.90 2.21 9.85
N TYR A 257 -16.36 1.63 8.77
CA TYR A 257 -15.60 2.32 7.75
C TYR A 257 -16.30 2.20 6.40
N GLY A 258 -16.14 3.19 5.53
CA GLY A 258 -16.76 3.22 4.21
C GLY A 258 -18.26 3.56 4.24
N ASP A 259 -18.89 3.48 3.06
CA ASP A 259 -20.31 3.75 2.88
C ASP A 259 -21.16 2.51 3.19
N SER A 260 -22.05 2.62 4.17
CA SER A 260 -23.02 1.58 4.52
C SER A 260 -23.86 1.04 3.37
N GLN A 261 -24.04 1.80 2.28
CA GLN A 261 -24.78 1.40 1.09
C GLN A 261 -23.94 0.57 0.10
N ALA A 262 -22.64 0.43 0.36
CA ALA A 262 -21.76 -0.31 -0.52
C ALA A 262 -22.04 -1.82 -0.43
N ASP A 263 -21.90 -2.50 -1.57
CA ASP A 263 -22.26 -3.91 -1.69
C ASP A 263 -21.33 -4.81 -0.86
N GLN A 264 -20.01 -4.66 -1.03
CA GLN A 264 -19.03 -5.49 -0.34
C GLN A 264 -18.86 -5.07 1.12
N VAL A 265 -18.84 -6.04 2.02
CA VAL A 265 -18.69 -5.84 3.46
C VAL A 265 -17.70 -6.84 4.07
N PHE A 266 -16.82 -6.34 4.92
CA PHE A 266 -15.98 -7.15 5.80
C PHE A 266 -16.30 -6.85 7.26
N SER A 267 -16.66 -7.89 8.02
CA SER A 267 -16.75 -7.81 9.48
C SER A 267 -15.58 -8.56 10.11
N ILE A 268 -14.76 -7.87 10.90
CA ILE A 268 -13.62 -8.43 11.62
C ILE A 268 -13.87 -8.39 13.12
N TYR A 269 -13.52 -9.49 13.79
CA TYR A 269 -13.39 -9.58 15.23
C TYR A 269 -12.01 -10.11 15.61
N ILE A 270 -11.22 -9.28 16.29
CA ILE A 270 -9.88 -9.61 16.78
C ILE A 270 -9.96 -9.65 18.31
N ALA A 271 -9.49 -10.75 18.90
CA ALA A 271 -9.27 -10.85 20.33
C ALA A 271 -7.80 -11.15 20.61
N LYS A 272 -7.27 -10.50 21.64
CA LYS A 272 -5.89 -10.62 22.10
C LYS A 272 -5.81 -11.38 23.43
N GLN A 273 -4.63 -11.91 23.76
CA GLN A 273 -4.43 -12.67 25.00
C GLN A 273 -4.52 -11.80 26.26
N ASP A 274 -4.21 -10.50 26.15
CA ASP A 274 -4.39 -9.51 27.23
C ASP A 274 -5.85 -9.08 27.47
N GLY A 275 -6.81 -9.69 26.76
CA GLY A 275 -8.23 -9.36 26.83
C GLY A 275 -8.66 -8.18 25.95
N THR A 276 -7.74 -7.57 25.19
CA THR A 276 -8.11 -6.52 24.23
C THR A 276 -8.92 -7.10 23.07
N GLU A 277 -10.00 -6.42 22.70
CA GLU A 277 -10.89 -6.83 21.62
C GLU A 277 -11.17 -5.69 20.65
N TYR A 278 -11.28 -6.02 19.37
CA TYR A 278 -11.62 -5.09 18.28
C TYR A 278 -12.72 -5.70 17.41
N LYS A 279 -13.82 -4.97 17.22
CA LYS A 279 -14.90 -5.30 16.30
C LYS A 279 -15.02 -4.20 15.25
N ILE A 280 -14.84 -4.56 13.99
CA ILE A 280 -14.71 -3.63 12.87
C ILE A 280 -15.66 -4.08 11.77
N VAL A 281 -16.40 -3.14 11.19
CA VAL A 281 -17.16 -3.36 9.96
C VAL A 281 -16.63 -2.39 8.92
N ASP A 282 -16.28 -2.91 7.76
CA ASP A 282 -15.72 -2.11 6.67
C ASP A 282 -16.50 -2.37 5.38
N TYR A 283 -17.08 -1.31 4.84
CA TYR A 283 -17.86 -1.32 3.62
C TYR A 283 -16.97 -0.91 2.44
N SER A 284 -16.82 -1.82 1.48
CA SER A 284 -15.95 -1.66 0.30
C SER A 284 -14.53 -1.24 0.63
N GLN A 285 -13.98 -1.79 1.73
CA GLN A 285 -12.60 -1.56 2.13
C GLN A 285 -12.26 -0.06 2.33
N GLY A 286 -13.22 0.73 2.83
CA GLY A 286 -13.04 2.15 3.13
C GLY A 286 -12.25 2.46 4.41
N GLY A 287 -11.62 1.46 5.03
CA GLY A 287 -10.77 1.59 6.22
C GLY A 287 -9.38 2.16 5.98
N THR A 288 -8.44 1.81 6.85
CA THR A 288 -7.01 2.21 6.81
C THR A 288 -6.21 1.31 5.86
N LEU A 289 -5.11 1.78 5.28
CA LEU A 289 -4.23 1.03 4.37
C LEU A 289 -3.88 -0.32 4.97
N GLY A 290 -3.46 -0.31 6.22
CA GLY A 290 -3.17 -1.52 6.96
C GLY A 290 -4.35 -2.49 7.12
N LEU A 291 -5.59 -2.00 7.16
CA LEU A 291 -6.77 -2.86 7.26
C LEU A 291 -7.07 -3.57 5.92
N ILE A 292 -6.86 -2.89 4.78
CA ILE A 292 -6.88 -3.56 3.47
C ILE A 292 -5.79 -4.60 3.37
N GLN A 293 -4.57 -4.25 3.75
CA GLN A 293 -3.45 -5.18 3.77
C GLN A 293 -3.76 -6.44 4.60
N LEU A 294 -4.49 -6.28 5.71
CA LEU A 294 -4.97 -7.40 6.51
C LEU A 294 -6.04 -8.22 5.78
N TYR A 295 -7.02 -7.60 5.12
CA TYR A 295 -8.03 -8.31 4.34
C TYR A 295 -7.42 -9.12 3.21
N ASP A 296 -6.56 -8.51 2.40
CA ASP A 296 -5.91 -9.14 1.27
C ASP A 296 -5.04 -10.31 1.73
N PHE A 297 -4.35 -10.16 2.87
CA PHE A 297 -3.55 -11.24 3.42
C PHE A 297 -4.39 -12.41 3.93
N ILE A 298 -5.52 -12.14 4.60
CA ILE A 298 -6.43 -13.20 5.05
C ILE A 298 -7.11 -13.90 3.86
N GLU A 299 -7.47 -13.15 2.81
CA GLU A 299 -7.95 -13.73 1.55
C GLU A 299 -6.89 -14.60 0.87
N ASP A 300 -5.63 -14.20 0.89
CA ASP A 300 -4.52 -15.00 0.36
C ASP A 300 -4.38 -16.33 1.10
N ILE A 301 -4.38 -16.29 2.44
CA ILE A 301 -4.42 -17.49 3.29
C ILE A 301 -5.62 -18.34 2.90
N ARG A 302 -6.82 -17.74 2.81
CA ARG A 302 -8.04 -18.49 2.48
C ARG A 302 -7.97 -19.18 1.13
N LYS A 303 -7.49 -18.52 0.09
CA LYS A 303 -7.48 -19.06 -1.28
C LYS A 303 -6.38 -20.08 -1.50
N LYS A 304 -5.22 -19.92 -0.85
CA LYS A 304 -4.05 -20.79 -1.05
C LYS A 304 -4.02 -21.99 -0.10
N THR A 305 -4.82 -21.98 0.97
CA THR A 305 -4.95 -23.12 1.88
C THR A 305 -5.66 -24.29 1.19
N LEU A 306 -5.13 -25.49 1.41
CA LEU A 306 -5.81 -26.74 1.10
C LEU A 306 -6.83 -27.06 2.21
N TRP A 307 -8.12 -27.00 1.86
CA TRP A 307 -9.27 -27.11 2.78
C TRP A 307 -9.85 -28.51 2.94
#